data_AF-A0A950VS92-F1
#
_entry.id   AF-A0A950VS92-F1
#
_cell.length_a   1.000
_cell.length_b   1.000
_cell.length_c   1.000
_cell.angle_alpha   90.00
_cell.angle_beta   90.00
_cell.angle_gamma   90.00
#
_symmetry.space_group_name_H-M   'P 1'
#
loop_
_entity.id
_entity.type
_entity.pdbx_description
1 polymer ?
#
loop_
_entity_poly.entity_id
_entity_poly.type
_entity_poly.pdbx_seq_one_letter_code
_entity_poly.pdbx_strand_id
1 'polypeptide(L)'
;MTPPVAAVLAPKLPPTAFHRRRPARQREGAIGWLYHHLFSSIGNTVLTLAIVALVIWLIPPFIDWAFIDAVWHGTTREACVDAHGACWPFITQRFGQIIYGFYTYEERWRPDVVYLFGAIGLAWLMIPKLPRKSWVGIFMLTAYPLVSFILLSGGWFGLPVVSTERWGGLLLTLVVAAVGIVASLPLGILLALGRRSELPVVRILCVVFIEVWRGVPMITVLFMASSMLPLFLPDGFEFD
;
A
#
# COMPACT_ATOMS: atom_id res chain seq x y z
N MET A 1 -32.66 19.30 78.91
CA MET A 1 -31.26 18.93 79.19
C MET A 1 -30.93 17.71 78.35
N THR A 2 -30.29 17.92 77.21
CA THR A 2 -29.88 16.89 76.24
C THR A 2 -28.44 16.47 76.52
N PRO A 3 -28.10 15.16 76.60
CA PRO A 3 -26.72 14.73 76.66
C PRO A 3 -26.07 14.75 75.25
N PRO A 4 -24.73 14.86 75.16
CA PRO A 4 -24.03 15.11 73.91
C PRO A 4 -23.82 13.83 73.09
N VAL A 5 -23.91 13.97 71.77
CA VAL A 5 -23.62 12.93 70.78
C VAL A 5 -22.11 12.66 70.79
N ALA A 6 -21.72 11.45 71.18
CA ALA A 6 -20.35 10.97 71.05
C ALA A 6 -20.07 10.67 69.56
N ALA A 7 -19.13 11.42 68.97
CA ALA A 7 -18.60 11.17 67.65
C ALA A 7 -17.80 9.86 67.65
N VAL A 8 -18.38 8.80 67.10
CA VAL A 8 -17.68 7.54 66.83
C VAL A 8 -16.68 7.77 65.69
N LEU A 9 -15.40 7.76 66.03
CA LEU A 9 -14.28 7.74 65.10
C LEU A 9 -14.37 6.51 64.20
N ALA A 10 -14.62 6.71 62.91
CA ALA A 10 -14.45 5.67 61.91
C ALA A 10 -12.96 5.31 61.78
N PRO A 11 -12.59 4.02 61.73
CA PRO A 11 -11.20 3.63 61.47
C PRO A 11 -10.82 4.02 60.04
N LYS A 12 -9.74 4.78 59.89
CA LYS A 12 -9.14 5.09 58.58
C LYS A 12 -8.67 3.79 57.94
N LEU A 13 -9.36 3.31 56.91
CA LEU A 13 -8.86 2.24 56.06
C LEU A 13 -7.53 2.69 55.41
N PRO A 14 -6.47 1.87 55.43
CA PRO A 14 -5.27 2.17 54.66
C PRO A 14 -5.61 2.21 53.16
N PRO A 15 -4.95 3.08 52.37
CA PRO A 15 -5.18 3.14 50.93
C PRO A 15 -4.86 1.78 50.31
N THR A 16 -5.83 1.18 49.64
CA THR A 16 -5.63 -0.04 48.87
C THR A 16 -4.60 0.24 47.79
N ALA A 17 -3.37 -0.24 48.02
CA ALA A 17 -2.37 -0.28 46.98
C ALA A 17 -2.91 -1.19 45.88
N PHE A 18 -3.40 -0.59 44.79
CA PHE A 18 -3.63 -1.29 43.54
C PHE A 18 -2.28 -1.85 43.09
N HIS A 19 -1.96 -3.07 43.52
CA HIS A 19 -0.86 -3.82 42.96
C HIS A 19 -1.21 -4.08 41.50
N ARG A 20 -0.73 -3.17 40.64
CA ARG A 20 -0.64 -3.36 39.19
C ARG A 20 0.22 -4.59 38.98
N ARG A 21 -0.38 -5.79 39.02
CA ARG A 21 0.29 -7.00 38.53
C ARG A 21 0.70 -6.65 37.11
N ARG A 22 2.01 -6.54 36.87
CA ARG A 22 2.53 -6.47 35.50
C ARG A 22 1.93 -7.69 34.79
N PRO A 23 1.31 -7.54 33.60
CA PRO A 23 0.81 -8.70 32.88
C PRO A 23 1.97 -9.68 32.79
N ALA A 24 1.73 -10.93 33.21
CA ALA A 24 2.75 -11.96 33.15
C ALA A 24 3.28 -11.95 31.72
N ARG A 25 4.58 -11.71 31.58
CA ARG A 25 5.25 -11.72 30.28
C ARG A 25 5.14 -13.17 29.80
N GLN A 26 4.11 -13.49 29.02
CA GLN A 26 3.94 -14.79 28.39
C GLN A 26 5.16 -15.00 27.51
N ARG A 27 6.13 -15.76 28.05
CA ARG A 27 7.20 -16.36 27.26
C ARG A 27 6.58 -17.59 26.62
N GLU A 28 5.75 -17.39 25.62
CA GLU A 28 5.44 -18.47 24.70
C GLU A 28 6.77 -18.79 23.99
N GLY A 29 7.38 -19.93 24.33
CA GLY A 29 8.48 -20.45 23.52
C GLY A 29 7.99 -20.69 22.09
N ALA A 30 8.90 -20.72 21.12
CA ALA A 30 8.54 -20.87 19.70
C ALA A 30 7.55 -22.02 19.44
N ILE A 31 7.72 -23.15 20.13
CA ILE A 31 6.82 -24.32 20.03
C ILE A 31 5.42 -24.03 20.60
N GLY A 32 5.34 -23.31 21.73
CA GLY A 32 4.06 -22.91 22.33
C GLY A 32 3.30 -21.91 21.45
N TRP A 33 4.03 -21.00 20.81
CA TRP A 33 3.46 -20.07 19.83
C TRP A 33 2.88 -20.81 18.61
N LEU A 34 3.63 -21.78 18.05
CA LEU A 34 3.19 -22.59 16.91
C LEU A 34 1.90 -23.37 17.23
N TYR A 35 1.85 -24.05 18.38
CA TYR A 35 0.66 -24.80 18.77
C TYR A 35 -0.56 -23.90 18.94
N HIS A 36 -0.38 -22.73 19.57
CA HIS A 36 -1.47 -21.79 19.84
C HIS A 36 -2.00 -21.06 18.58
N HIS A 37 -1.15 -20.84 17.57
CA HIS A 37 -1.54 -20.08 16.37
C HIS A 37 -1.87 -20.96 15.15
N LEU A 38 -1.14 -22.06 14.93
CA LEU A 38 -1.29 -22.91 13.74
C LEU A 38 -2.13 -24.17 14.01
N PHE A 39 -2.02 -24.74 15.22
CA PHE A 39 -2.61 -26.04 15.54
C PHE A 39 -3.67 -25.97 16.66
N SER A 40 -4.22 -24.79 16.92
CA SER A 40 -5.13 -24.56 18.05
C SER A 40 -6.50 -25.23 17.91
N SER A 41 -6.88 -25.62 16.70
CA SER A 41 -8.11 -26.36 16.43
C SER A 41 -7.87 -27.39 15.32
N ILE A 42 -8.76 -28.37 15.19
CA ILE A 42 -8.71 -29.36 14.11
C ILE A 42 -8.79 -28.67 12.74
N GLY A 43 -9.66 -27.66 12.61
CA GLY A 43 -9.77 -26.85 11.39
C GLY A 43 -8.48 -26.10 11.05
N ASN A 44 -7.85 -25.45 12.03
CA ASN A 44 -6.57 -24.77 11.84
C ASN A 44 -5.44 -25.74 11.51
N THR A 45 -5.45 -26.93 12.11
CA THR A 45 -4.47 -27.98 11.81
C THR A 45 -4.60 -28.46 10.37
N VAL A 46 -5.81 -28.79 9.92
CA VAL A 46 -6.08 -29.22 8.55
C VAL A 46 -5.72 -28.11 7.55
N LEU A 47 -6.14 -26.86 7.82
CA LEU A 47 -5.83 -25.72 6.97
C LEU A 47 -4.32 -25.45 6.90
N THR A 48 -3.62 -25.50 8.03
CA THR A 48 -2.16 -25.34 8.09
C THR A 48 -1.47 -26.42 7.25
N LEU A 49 -1.85 -27.69 7.43
CA LEU A 49 -1.27 -28.79 6.67
C LEU A 49 -1.58 -28.67 5.17
N ALA A 50 -2.79 -28.26 4.81
CA ALA A 50 -3.19 -28.05 3.42
C ALA A 50 -2.39 -26.91 2.76
N ILE A 51 -2.20 -25.78 3.46
CA ILE A 51 -1.38 -24.67 2.96
C ILE A 51 0.07 -25.11 2.83
N VAL A 52 0.63 -25.82 3.82
CA VAL A 52 2.01 -26.32 3.74
C VAL A 52 2.17 -27.31 2.58
N ALA A 53 1.22 -28.21 2.37
CA ALA A 53 1.24 -29.13 1.24
C ALA A 53 1.15 -28.38 -0.11
N LEU A 54 0.28 -27.37 -0.22
CA LEU A 54 0.18 -26.52 -1.42
C LEU A 54 1.49 -25.77 -1.67
N VAL A 55 2.12 -25.24 -0.63
CA VAL A 55 3.42 -24.55 -0.71
C VAL A 55 4.51 -25.50 -1.19
N ILE A 56 4.59 -26.71 -0.63
CA ILE A 56 5.55 -27.74 -1.07
C ILE A 56 5.28 -28.20 -2.50
N TRP A 57 4.03 -28.15 -2.95
CA TRP A 57 3.68 -28.50 -4.33
C TRP A 57 3.98 -27.38 -5.33
N LEU A 58 3.78 -26.11 -4.95
CA LEU A 58 3.90 -24.95 -5.85
C LEU A 58 5.31 -24.35 -5.88
N ILE A 59 6.00 -24.27 -4.74
CA ILE A 59 7.28 -23.54 -4.63
C ILE A 59 8.42 -24.24 -5.35
N PRO A 60 8.68 -25.56 -5.16
CA PRO A 60 9.79 -26.23 -5.83
C PRO A 60 9.79 -26.08 -7.36
N PRO A 61 8.69 -26.37 -8.10
CA PRO A 61 8.72 -26.21 -9.56
C PRO A 61 8.87 -24.74 -9.98
N PHE A 62 8.39 -23.80 -9.17
CA PHE A 62 8.64 -22.37 -9.41
C PHE A 62 10.11 -22.01 -9.24
N ILE A 63 10.80 -22.53 -8.21
CA ILE A 63 12.23 -22.30 -8.00
C ILE A 63 13.05 -22.94 -9.12
N ASP A 64 12.69 -24.18 -9.50
CA ASP A 64 13.33 -24.90 -10.60
C ASP A 64 13.27 -24.05 -11.88
N TRP A 65 12.07 -23.60 -12.25
CA TRP A 65 11.85 -22.74 -13.41
C TRP A 65 12.55 -21.37 -13.31
N ALA A 66 12.43 -20.68 -12.17
CA ALA A 66 12.87 -19.30 -12.02
C ALA A 66 14.39 -19.16 -11.87
N PHE A 67 15.06 -20.16 -11.29
CA PHE A 67 16.47 -20.04 -10.91
C PHE A 67 17.36 -21.18 -11.41
N ILE A 68 16.89 -22.43 -11.35
CA ILE A 68 17.73 -23.61 -11.65
C ILE A 68 17.82 -23.85 -13.16
N ASP A 69 16.67 -23.96 -13.82
CA ASP A 69 16.56 -24.17 -15.28
C ASP A 69 16.58 -22.85 -16.07
N ALA A 70 16.78 -21.73 -15.39
CA ALA A 70 16.71 -20.39 -15.97
C ALA A 70 17.95 -20.04 -16.81
N VAL A 71 17.74 -19.25 -17.85
CA VAL A 71 18.81 -18.68 -18.66
C VAL A 71 19.26 -17.38 -18.01
N TRP A 72 20.53 -17.32 -17.62
CA TRP A 72 21.11 -16.15 -16.96
C TRP A 72 21.86 -15.22 -17.92
N HIS A 73 22.36 -15.74 -19.04
CA HIS A 73 23.17 -15.01 -20.00
C HIS A 73 22.65 -15.19 -21.42
N GLY A 74 22.63 -14.11 -22.20
CA GLY A 74 22.18 -14.10 -23.58
C GLY A 74 22.11 -12.66 -24.09
N THR A 75 22.57 -12.44 -25.31
CA THR A 75 22.49 -11.11 -25.96
C THR A 75 21.34 -11.02 -26.94
N THR A 76 20.82 -12.15 -27.40
CA THR A 76 19.76 -12.22 -28.41
C THR A 76 18.61 -13.10 -27.93
N ARG A 77 17.45 -13.01 -28.60
CA ARG A 77 16.22 -13.71 -28.22
C ARG A 77 16.39 -15.23 -28.27
N GLU A 78 17.21 -15.70 -29.21
CA GLU A 78 17.45 -17.13 -29.47
C GLU A 78 18.03 -17.85 -28.25
N ALA A 79 18.77 -17.14 -27.39
CA ALA A 79 19.30 -17.69 -26.14
C ALA A 79 18.20 -18.19 -25.17
N CYS A 80 16.95 -17.76 -25.35
CA CYS A 80 15.83 -18.14 -24.49
C CYS A 80 14.75 -18.98 -25.22
N VAL A 81 14.93 -19.33 -26.50
CA VAL A 81 13.89 -20.05 -27.27
C VAL A 81 13.82 -21.52 -26.89
N ASP A 82 14.97 -22.16 -26.68
CA ASP A 82 15.06 -23.59 -26.34
C ASP A 82 15.16 -23.87 -24.84
N ALA A 83 15.03 -22.84 -24.01
CA ALA A 83 15.15 -22.97 -22.57
C ALA A 83 13.80 -23.29 -21.91
N HIS A 84 13.82 -24.25 -20.98
CA HIS A 84 12.64 -24.65 -20.21
C HIS A 84 12.36 -23.76 -18.98
N GLY A 85 13.31 -22.89 -18.60
CA GLY A 85 13.19 -21.98 -17.46
C GLY A 85 12.94 -20.51 -17.82
N ALA A 86 13.06 -19.64 -16.82
CA ALA A 86 12.89 -18.20 -16.96
C ALA A 86 14.03 -17.56 -17.79
N CYS A 87 13.68 -16.55 -18.60
CA CYS A 87 14.63 -15.78 -19.40
C CYS A 87 15.05 -14.49 -18.68
N TRP A 88 16.08 -14.53 -17.85
CA TRP A 88 16.60 -13.35 -17.16
C TRP A 88 17.22 -12.28 -18.09
N PRO A 89 17.85 -12.62 -19.25
CA PRO A 89 18.32 -11.63 -20.20
C PRO A 89 17.24 -10.64 -20.64
N PHE A 90 16.00 -11.09 -20.80
CA PHE A 90 14.89 -10.20 -21.12
C PHE A 90 14.64 -9.18 -20.01
N ILE A 91 14.61 -9.64 -18.76
CA ILE A 91 14.39 -8.77 -17.59
C ILE A 91 15.53 -7.77 -17.43
N THR A 92 16.79 -8.20 -17.56
CA THR A 92 17.96 -7.32 -17.41
C THR A 92 18.05 -6.29 -18.54
N GLN A 93 17.75 -6.68 -19.78
CA GLN A 93 17.73 -5.76 -20.93
C GLN A 93 16.57 -4.77 -20.88
N ARG A 94 15.41 -5.18 -20.35
CA ARG A 94 14.20 -4.33 -20.24
C ARG A 94 14.02 -3.70 -18.87
N PHE A 95 14.96 -3.88 -17.94
CA PHE A 95 14.87 -3.38 -16.57
C PHE A 95 14.60 -1.87 -16.51
N GLY A 96 15.29 -1.09 -17.35
CA GLY A 96 15.05 0.35 -17.46
C GLY A 96 13.63 0.69 -17.91
N GLN A 97 13.04 -0.10 -18.80
CA GLN A 97 11.65 0.09 -19.25
C GLN A 97 10.64 -0.34 -18.17
N ILE A 98 10.95 -1.37 -17.38
CA ILE A 98 10.12 -1.82 -16.26
C ILE A 98 10.08 -0.76 -15.15
N ILE A 99 11.18 -0.06 -14.89
CA ILE A 99 11.24 0.98 -13.84
C ILE A 99 10.75 2.34 -14.34
N TYR A 100 11.21 2.78 -15.50
CA TYR A 100 11.02 4.17 -15.96
C TYR A 100 10.07 4.28 -17.16
N GLY A 101 9.64 3.18 -17.79
CA GLY A 101 8.89 3.23 -19.05
C GLY A 101 9.76 3.72 -20.22
N PHE A 102 9.24 4.67 -21.00
CA PHE A 102 9.95 5.28 -22.14
C PHE A 102 10.62 6.61 -21.77
N TYR A 103 10.86 6.85 -20.48
CA TYR A 103 11.57 8.03 -19.98
C TYR A 103 13.02 8.07 -20.51
N THR A 104 13.45 9.25 -20.97
CA THR A 104 14.76 9.47 -21.58
C THR A 104 15.89 9.16 -20.59
N TYR A 105 16.95 8.49 -21.07
CA TYR A 105 18.04 8.02 -20.22
C TYR A 105 18.70 9.13 -19.39
N GLU A 106 18.99 10.26 -20.05
CA GLU A 106 19.65 11.41 -19.45
C GLU A 106 18.84 12.06 -18.32
N GLU A 107 17.51 11.88 -18.31
CA GLU A 107 16.62 12.51 -17.34
C GLU A 107 16.16 11.57 -16.23
N ARG A 108 16.61 10.30 -16.23
CA ARG A 108 16.21 9.28 -15.23
C ARG A 108 16.55 9.64 -13.79
N TRP A 109 17.53 10.53 -13.60
CA TRP A 109 17.87 11.06 -12.28
C TRP A 109 16.67 11.73 -11.60
N ARG A 110 15.69 12.26 -12.35
CA ARG A 110 14.48 12.89 -11.81
C ARG A 110 13.58 11.84 -11.12
N PRO A 111 13.13 10.75 -11.79
CA PRO A 111 12.54 9.59 -11.12
C PRO A 111 13.35 9.05 -9.94
N ASP A 112 14.67 8.93 -10.07
CA ASP A 112 15.51 8.37 -9.00
C ASP A 112 15.48 9.23 -7.73
N VAL A 113 15.55 10.56 -7.90
CA VAL A 113 15.38 11.53 -6.83
C VAL A 113 14.00 11.37 -6.18
N VAL A 114 12.94 11.28 -6.98
CA VAL A 114 11.57 11.05 -6.47
C VAL A 114 11.52 9.76 -5.65
N TYR A 115 12.01 8.63 -6.17
CA TYR A 115 12.02 7.35 -5.48
C TYR A 115 12.81 7.39 -4.17
N LEU A 116 13.99 8.01 -4.18
CA LEU A 116 14.86 8.10 -3.02
C LEU A 116 14.19 8.90 -1.90
N PHE A 117 13.70 10.11 -2.17
CA PHE A 117 13.02 10.92 -1.17
C PHE A 117 11.68 10.32 -0.73
N GLY A 118 11.00 9.65 -1.66
CA GLY A 118 9.81 8.83 -1.40
C GLY A 118 10.07 7.76 -0.35
N ALA A 119 11.09 6.93 -0.60
CA ALA A 119 11.50 5.85 0.28
C ALA A 119 12.00 6.36 1.64
N ILE A 120 12.80 7.42 1.67
CA ILE A 120 13.27 8.05 2.92
C ILE A 120 12.09 8.56 3.74
N GLY A 121 11.15 9.28 3.11
CA GLY A 121 9.97 9.81 3.80
C GLY A 121 9.08 8.69 4.34
N LEU A 122 8.85 7.63 3.56
CA LEU A 122 8.07 6.47 4.00
C LEU A 122 8.76 5.72 5.13
N ALA A 123 10.07 5.45 5.02
CA ALA A 123 10.85 4.83 6.08
C ALA A 123 10.84 5.67 7.37
N TRP A 124 10.92 7.00 7.24
CA TRP A 124 10.81 7.93 8.38
C TRP A 124 9.46 7.79 9.07
N LEU A 125 8.37 7.66 8.30
CA LEU A 125 7.04 7.40 8.85
C LEU A 125 6.95 6.01 9.48
N MET A 126 7.60 4.98 8.94
CA MET A 126 7.51 3.62 9.50
C MET A 126 8.27 3.46 10.82
N ILE A 127 9.36 4.19 11.04
CA ILE A 127 10.17 4.09 12.27
C ILE A 127 9.49 4.85 13.42
N PRO A 128 8.96 4.17 14.48
CA PRO A 128 8.17 4.84 15.51
C PRO A 128 8.94 5.84 16.38
N LYS A 129 10.27 5.74 16.40
CA LYS A 129 11.17 6.54 17.26
C LYS A 129 11.49 7.93 16.71
N LEU A 130 11.15 8.22 15.45
CA LEU A 130 11.55 9.49 14.82
C LEU A 130 10.58 10.64 15.16
N PRO A 131 11.11 11.86 15.38
CA PRO A 131 10.29 13.01 15.74
C PRO A 131 9.47 13.54 14.55
N ARG A 132 8.43 14.35 14.85
CA ARG A 132 7.62 15.13 13.88
C ARG A 132 6.97 14.32 12.74
N LYS A 133 6.64 13.05 13.00
CA LYS A 133 6.00 12.15 12.04
C LYS A 133 4.73 12.71 11.37
N SER A 134 3.90 13.45 12.11
CA SER A 134 2.69 14.07 11.55
C SER A 134 3.00 15.11 10.48
N TRP A 135 4.01 15.95 10.69
CA TRP A 135 4.45 16.97 9.73
C TRP A 135 5.04 16.32 8.47
N VAL A 136 5.86 15.28 8.64
CA VAL A 136 6.39 14.49 7.52
C VAL A 136 5.24 13.83 6.74
N GLY A 137 4.24 13.31 7.43
CA GLY A 137 3.06 12.69 6.82
C GLY A 137 2.24 13.69 6.02
N ILE A 138 1.99 14.88 6.55
CA ILE A 138 1.30 15.96 5.85
C ILE A 138 2.12 16.38 4.62
N PHE A 139 3.43 16.59 4.76
CA PHE A 139 4.31 16.93 3.64
C PHE A 139 4.29 15.86 2.54
N MET A 140 4.39 14.58 2.92
CA MET A 140 4.34 13.47 1.97
C MET A 140 2.98 13.35 1.27
N LEU A 141 1.90 13.71 1.96
CA LEU A 141 0.55 13.64 1.39
C LEU A 141 0.25 14.83 0.48
N THR A 142 0.79 16.03 0.72
CA THR A 142 0.39 17.23 -0.02
C THR A 142 1.50 17.78 -0.92
N ALA A 143 2.63 18.18 -0.33
CA ALA A 143 3.69 18.86 -1.05
C ALA A 143 4.50 17.90 -1.94
N TYR A 144 4.82 16.71 -1.44
CA TYR A 144 5.63 15.73 -2.16
C TYR A 144 5.07 15.30 -3.53
N PRO A 145 3.78 14.91 -3.69
CA PRO A 145 3.24 14.54 -5.01
C PRO A 145 3.26 15.71 -5.99
N LEU A 146 3.01 16.94 -5.52
CA LEU A 146 3.06 18.14 -6.35
C LEU A 146 4.49 18.44 -6.82
N VAL A 147 5.45 18.44 -5.90
CA VAL A 147 6.87 18.66 -6.21
C VAL A 147 7.40 17.57 -7.14
N SER A 148 7.02 16.31 -6.88
CA SER A 148 7.42 15.17 -7.73
C SER A 148 6.85 15.31 -9.13
N PHE A 149 5.58 15.70 -9.28
CA PHE A 149 4.97 15.93 -10.59
C PHE A 149 5.70 17.02 -11.38
N ILE A 150 5.98 18.16 -10.76
CA ILE A 150 6.72 19.28 -11.38
C ILE A 150 8.13 18.85 -11.80
N LEU A 151 8.82 18.08 -10.95
CA LEU A 151 10.16 17.58 -11.24
C LEU A 151 10.14 16.59 -12.42
N LEU A 152 9.15 15.70 -12.48
CA LEU A 152 9.05 14.66 -13.51
C LEU A 152 8.60 15.19 -14.87
N SER A 153 7.68 16.16 -14.92
CA SER A 153 7.22 16.76 -16.18
C SER A 153 8.25 17.70 -16.79
N GLY A 154 9.05 18.38 -15.97
CA GLY A 154 10.01 19.37 -16.44
C GLY A 154 9.34 20.64 -16.96
N GLY A 155 10.07 21.45 -17.72
CA GLY A 155 9.59 22.76 -18.22
C GLY A 155 9.81 23.93 -17.26
N TRP A 156 10.19 23.64 -16.01
CA TRP A 156 10.54 24.64 -15.00
C TRP A 156 12.06 24.63 -14.79
N PHE A 157 12.65 25.80 -14.49
CA PHE A 157 14.09 25.93 -14.20
C PHE A 157 15.04 25.51 -15.34
N GLY A 158 14.59 25.57 -16.60
CA GLY A 158 15.40 25.18 -17.77
C GLY A 158 15.50 23.68 -18.01
N LEU A 159 14.72 22.87 -17.29
CA LEU A 159 14.64 21.43 -17.50
C LEU A 159 13.86 21.10 -18.77
N PRO A 160 14.32 20.18 -19.64
CA PRO A 160 13.54 19.73 -20.78
C PRO A 160 12.22 19.10 -20.32
N VAL A 161 11.17 19.37 -21.10
CA VAL A 161 9.83 18.83 -20.89
C VAL A 161 9.83 17.36 -21.34
N VAL A 162 9.32 16.49 -20.48
CA VAL A 162 9.12 15.06 -20.79
C VAL A 162 7.62 14.79 -20.80
N SER A 163 7.07 14.48 -21.97
CA SER A 163 5.64 14.22 -22.15
C SER A 163 5.16 13.03 -21.30
N THR A 164 3.91 13.12 -20.84
CA THR A 164 3.25 12.12 -19.99
C THR A 164 3.09 10.77 -20.67
N GLU A 165 2.99 10.77 -22.00
CA GLU A 165 2.96 9.55 -22.83
C GLU A 165 4.18 8.64 -22.64
N ARG A 166 5.34 9.23 -22.30
CA ARG A 166 6.59 8.48 -22.10
C ARG A 166 6.69 7.87 -20.71
N TRP A 167 5.81 8.27 -19.79
CA TRP A 167 5.84 7.78 -18.42
C TRP A 167 5.27 6.38 -18.40
N GLY A 168 5.96 5.46 -17.74
CA GLY A 168 5.52 4.07 -17.68
C GLY A 168 6.23 3.30 -16.58
N GLY A 169 6.04 1.99 -16.58
CA GLY A 169 6.65 1.10 -15.60
C GLY A 169 6.28 1.46 -14.15
N LEU A 170 7.23 1.24 -13.25
CA LEU A 170 7.08 1.55 -11.82
C LEU A 170 6.74 3.04 -11.60
N LEU A 171 7.33 3.95 -12.39
CA LEU A 171 7.12 5.39 -12.26
C LEU A 171 5.65 5.76 -12.34
N LEU A 172 4.99 5.36 -13.43
CA LEU A 172 3.59 5.68 -13.67
C LEU A 172 2.70 5.05 -12.58
N THR A 173 2.98 3.80 -12.19
CA THR A 173 2.19 3.14 -11.13
C THR A 173 2.29 3.87 -9.80
N LEU A 174 3.49 4.33 -9.41
CA LEU A 174 3.70 5.05 -8.16
C LEU A 174 3.02 6.43 -8.20
N VAL A 175 3.12 7.15 -9.31
CA VAL A 175 2.48 8.46 -9.49
C VAL A 175 0.95 8.32 -9.41
N VAL A 176 0.36 7.41 -10.17
CA VAL A 176 -1.10 7.20 -10.19
C VAL A 176 -1.59 6.75 -8.81
N ALA A 177 -0.87 5.84 -8.15
CA ALA A 177 -1.21 5.42 -6.79
C ALA A 177 -1.13 6.58 -5.79
N ALA A 178 -0.06 7.38 -5.84
CA ALA A 178 0.11 8.52 -4.94
C ALA A 178 -0.99 9.56 -5.15
N VAL A 179 -1.22 10.01 -6.39
CA VAL A 179 -2.29 10.97 -6.71
C VAL A 179 -3.65 10.41 -6.32
N GLY A 180 -3.91 9.13 -6.59
CA GLY A 180 -5.14 8.44 -6.19
C GLY A 180 -5.35 8.45 -4.69
N ILE A 181 -4.33 8.12 -3.89
CA ILE A 181 -4.41 8.17 -2.42
C ILE A 181 -4.67 9.60 -1.93
N VAL A 182 -3.92 10.58 -2.46
CA VAL A 182 -4.00 11.98 -2.03
C VAL A 182 -5.35 12.59 -2.36
N ALA A 183 -5.92 12.29 -3.54
CA ALA A 183 -7.22 12.77 -3.95
C ALA A 183 -8.38 12.02 -3.27
N SER A 184 -8.25 10.69 -3.08
CA SER A 184 -9.32 9.87 -2.50
C SER A 184 -9.43 9.98 -0.99
N LEU A 185 -8.34 10.23 -0.27
CA LEU A 185 -8.34 10.33 1.19
C LEU A 185 -9.25 11.45 1.72
N PRO A 186 -9.18 12.72 1.26
CA PRO A 186 -10.08 13.77 1.71
C PRO A 186 -11.53 13.48 1.33
N LEU A 187 -11.78 12.97 0.12
CA LEU A 187 -13.11 12.58 -0.31
C LEU A 187 -13.67 11.44 0.55
N GLY A 188 -12.86 10.44 0.87
CA GLY A 188 -13.20 9.34 1.77
C GLY A 188 -13.52 9.81 3.19
N ILE A 189 -12.76 10.76 3.73
CA ILE A 189 -13.06 11.38 5.02
C ILE A 189 -14.40 12.12 4.98
N LEU A 190 -14.65 12.93 3.95
CA LEU A 190 -15.90 13.68 3.80
C LEU A 190 -17.11 12.74 3.71
N LEU A 191 -17.03 11.68 2.90
CA LEU A 191 -18.08 10.67 2.77
C LEU A 191 -18.28 9.88 4.07
N ALA A 192 -17.20 9.57 4.80
CA ALA A 192 -17.27 8.89 6.09
C ALA A 192 -17.95 9.74 7.17
N LEU A 193 -17.70 11.06 7.18
CA LEU A 193 -18.39 12.01 8.04
C LEU A 193 -19.86 12.16 7.63
N GLY A 194 -20.14 12.26 6.32
CA GLY A 194 -21.51 12.34 5.79
C GLY A 194 -22.38 11.14 6.16
N ARG A 195 -21.80 9.93 6.19
CA ARG A 195 -22.47 8.71 6.68
C ARG A 195 -22.91 8.79 8.14
N ARG A 196 -22.26 9.63 8.96
CA ARG A 196 -22.56 9.85 10.38
C ARG A 196 -23.46 11.07 10.62
N SER A 197 -23.92 11.75 9.55
CA SER A 197 -24.77 12.94 9.67
C SER A 197 -26.17 12.58 10.17
N GLU A 198 -26.74 13.48 10.98
CA GLU A 198 -28.14 13.41 11.46
C GLU A 198 -29.15 13.75 10.35
N LEU A 199 -28.71 14.42 9.27
CA LEU A 199 -29.56 14.73 8.13
C LEU A 199 -29.80 13.47 7.27
N PRO A 200 -31.04 12.95 7.18
CA PRO A 200 -31.31 11.66 6.54
C PRO A 200 -30.95 11.65 5.06
N VAL A 201 -31.16 12.77 4.36
CA VAL A 201 -30.82 12.91 2.93
C VAL A 201 -29.31 12.75 2.69
N VAL A 202 -28.48 13.48 3.46
CA VAL A 202 -27.02 13.42 3.34
C VAL A 202 -26.50 12.02 3.65
N ARG A 203 -27.00 11.42 4.74
CA ARG A 203 -26.62 10.07 5.15
C ARG A 203 -26.93 9.04 4.06
N ILE A 204 -28.14 9.08 3.49
CA ILE A 204 -28.57 8.14 2.44
C ILE A 204 -27.68 8.30 1.19
N LEU A 205 -27.44 9.53 0.73
CA LEU A 205 -26.59 9.79 -0.43
C LEU A 205 -25.17 9.24 -0.23
N CYS A 206 -24.54 9.48 0.93
CA CYS A 206 -23.20 8.95 1.23
C CYS A 206 -23.17 7.41 1.31
N VAL A 207 -24.17 6.78 1.93
CA VAL A 207 -24.25 5.32 2.04
C VAL A 207 -24.41 4.69 0.66
N VAL A 208 -25.34 5.19 -0.16
CA VAL A 208 -25.56 4.68 -1.52
C VAL A 208 -24.28 4.81 -2.35
N PHE A 209 -23.62 5.97 -2.32
CA PHE A 209 -22.35 6.15 -3.05
C PHE A 209 -21.29 5.13 -2.62
N ILE A 210 -21.07 4.95 -1.31
CA ILE A 210 -20.06 4.02 -0.78
C ILE A 210 -20.39 2.57 -1.15
N GLU A 211 -21.65 2.15 -0.97
CA GLU A 211 -22.05 0.76 -1.21
C GLU A 211 -22.07 0.43 -2.72
N VAL A 212 -22.42 1.38 -3.58
CA VAL A 212 -22.34 1.19 -5.05
C VAL A 212 -20.91 0.95 -5.49
N TRP A 213 -19.97 1.84 -5.13
CA TRP A 213 -18.56 1.69 -5.54
C TRP A 213 -17.87 0.46 -4.93
N ARG A 214 -18.36 -0.03 -3.79
CA ARG A 214 -17.88 -1.28 -3.19
C ARG A 214 -18.49 -2.53 -3.83
N GLY A 215 -19.69 -2.42 -4.39
CA GLY A 215 -20.40 -3.53 -5.05
C GLY A 215 -20.07 -3.67 -6.54
N VAL A 216 -19.66 -2.59 -7.21
CA VAL A 216 -19.35 -2.60 -8.64
C VAL A 216 -17.94 -3.13 -8.90
N PRO A 217 -17.75 -4.14 -9.77
CA PRO A 217 -16.42 -4.58 -10.16
C PRO A 217 -15.65 -3.47 -10.89
N MET A 218 -14.48 -3.09 -10.38
CA MET A 218 -13.66 -2.06 -11.03
C MET A 218 -13.27 -2.42 -12.47
N ILE A 219 -13.15 -3.71 -12.77
CA ILE A 219 -12.87 -4.20 -14.13
C ILE A 219 -14.00 -3.88 -15.12
N THR A 220 -15.27 -3.92 -14.70
CA THR A 220 -16.39 -3.61 -15.60
C THR A 220 -16.46 -2.12 -15.89
N VAL A 221 -16.16 -1.28 -14.90
CA VAL A 221 -16.08 0.17 -15.08
C VAL A 221 -14.94 0.52 -16.04
N LEU A 222 -13.77 -0.11 -15.85
CA LEU A 222 -12.63 0.08 -16.74
C LEU A 222 -12.93 -0.34 -18.18
N PHE A 223 -13.55 -1.51 -18.37
CA PHE A 223 -13.92 -2.01 -19.69
C PHE A 223 -14.98 -1.14 -20.37
N MET A 224 -16.03 -0.78 -19.63
CA MET A 224 -17.08 0.13 -20.12
C MET A 224 -16.48 1.47 -20.54
N ALA A 225 -15.60 2.05 -19.72
CA ALA A 225 -14.90 3.28 -20.07
C ALA A 225 -14.04 3.11 -21.33
N SER A 226 -13.21 2.07 -21.42
CA SER A 226 -12.33 1.86 -22.58
C SER A 226 -13.07 1.61 -23.88
N SER A 227 -14.24 0.96 -23.83
CA SER A 227 -15.00 0.59 -25.04
C SER A 227 -16.05 1.63 -25.43
N MET A 228 -16.63 2.36 -24.47
CA MET A 228 -17.66 3.38 -24.77
C MET A 228 -17.07 4.78 -24.98
N LEU A 229 -15.96 5.13 -24.33
CA LEU A 229 -15.35 6.46 -24.46
C LEU A 229 -15.01 6.84 -25.90
N PRO A 230 -14.44 5.94 -26.75
CA PRO A 230 -14.15 6.27 -28.14
C PRO A 230 -15.40 6.65 -28.95
N LEU A 231 -16.59 6.17 -28.56
CA LEU A 231 -17.84 6.42 -29.28
C LEU A 231 -18.37 7.84 -29.07
N PHE A 232 -17.94 8.51 -28.00
CA PHE A 232 -18.33 9.88 -27.66
C PHE A 232 -17.25 10.91 -28.02
N LEU A 233 -16.06 10.45 -28.43
CA LEU A 233 -14.99 11.30 -28.91
C LEU A 233 -15.15 11.54 -30.42
N PRO A 234 -15.10 12.80 -30.91
CA PRO A 234 -15.07 13.08 -32.34
C PRO A 234 -13.82 12.45 -32.97
N ASP A 235 -13.94 11.97 -34.22
CA ASP A 235 -12.81 11.43 -34.97
C ASP A 235 -11.66 12.46 -35.01
N GLY A 236 -10.55 12.17 -34.31
CA GLY A 236 -9.32 12.98 -34.32
C GLY A 236 -8.92 13.71 -33.03
N PHE A 237 -9.62 13.51 -31.90
CA PHE A 237 -9.10 13.96 -30.59
C PHE A 237 -8.09 12.94 -30.03
N GLU A 238 -6.79 13.21 -30.19
CA GLU A 238 -5.73 12.53 -29.45
C GLU A 238 -5.36 13.35 -28.21
N PHE A 239 -5.38 12.72 -27.04
CA PHE A 239 -4.95 13.33 -25.77
C PHE A 239 -3.44 13.08 -25.59
N ASP A 240 -2.65 14.14 -25.38
CA ASP A 240 -1.21 14.14 -24.99
C ASP A 240 -1.05 13.95 -23.46
#